data_AF-A0AAJ0J0Q3-F1
#
_entry.id   AF-A0AAJ0J0Q3-F1
#
_cell.length_a   1.000
_cell.length_b   1.000
_cell.length_c   1.000
_cell.angle_alpha   90.00
_cell.angle_beta   90.00
_cell.angle_gamma   90.00
#
_symmetry.space_group_name_H-M   'P 1'
#
loop_
_entity.id
_entity.type
_entity.pdbx_description
1 polymer ?
#
loop_
_entity_poly.entity_id
_entity_poly.type
_entity_poly.pdbx_seq_one_letter_code
_entity_poly.pdbx_strand_id
1 'polypeptide(L)'
;MQSGRYPGARKIDGLIQMPLEALAEILDPAPAPQPIVPAITPSSSRRRSAIGPRLGFVRAAGFWEQVMGAIGEAELAMELAEVAARVLGELRYDEARGRADRHKRALLESSGQGS
;
A
#
# COMPACT_ATOMS: atom_id res chain seq x y z
N MET A 1 22.27 -47.73 23.45
CA MET A 1 22.26 -46.43 24.14
C MET A 1 20.98 -45.71 23.75
N GLN A 2 19.98 -45.82 24.61
CA GLN A 2 18.64 -45.25 24.46
C GLN A 2 18.60 -44.04 25.39
N SER A 3 19.18 -42.93 24.95
CA SER A 3 19.25 -41.67 25.72
C SER A 3 18.07 -40.80 25.34
N GLY A 4 17.13 -40.68 26.29
CA GLY A 4 15.88 -39.96 26.20
C GLY A 4 16.05 -38.45 26.05
N ARG A 5 15.50 -37.92 24.96
CA ARG A 5 15.00 -36.55 24.96
C ARG A 5 13.66 -36.40 24.25
N TYR A 6 13.35 -37.23 23.26
CA TYR A 6 12.03 -37.25 22.60
C TYR A 6 11.62 -38.68 22.22
N PRO A 7 10.67 -39.29 22.95
CA PRO A 7 10.12 -40.61 22.60
C PRO A 7 9.44 -40.54 21.22
N GLY A 8 9.74 -41.48 20.33
CA GLY A 8 9.06 -41.60 19.03
C GLY A 8 9.53 -40.65 17.92
N ALA A 9 10.55 -39.81 18.17
CA ALA A 9 11.13 -38.96 17.13
C ALA A 9 11.83 -39.79 16.05
N ARG A 10 11.55 -39.50 14.78
CA ARG A 10 12.18 -40.15 13.61
C ARG A 10 12.99 -39.13 12.83
N LYS A 11 14.21 -39.50 12.42
CA LYS A 11 15.07 -38.67 11.58
C LYS A 11 14.83 -39.02 10.12
N ILE A 12 14.33 -38.06 9.33
CA ILE A 12 14.06 -38.22 7.90
C ILE A 12 14.70 -37.03 7.19
N ASP A 13 15.52 -37.29 6.17
CA ASP A 13 16.19 -36.28 5.33
C ASP A 13 16.93 -35.18 6.11
N GLY A 14 17.56 -35.56 7.22
CA GLY A 14 18.33 -34.64 8.06
C GLY A 14 17.50 -33.80 9.02
N LEU A 15 16.16 -33.81 8.92
CA LEU A 15 15.26 -33.19 9.88
C LEU A 15 14.73 -34.21 10.90
N ILE A 16 14.51 -33.75 12.13
CA ILE A 16 13.87 -34.54 13.18
C ILE A 16 12.38 -34.25 13.12
N GLN A 17 11.58 -35.27 12.80
CA GLN A 17 10.12 -35.18 12.85
C GLN A 17 9.62 -35.79 14.16
N MET A 18 8.76 -35.04 14.86
CA MET A 18 8.08 -35.48 16.08
C MET A 18 6.59 -35.73 15.82
N PRO A 19 5.98 -36.73 16.50
CA PRO A 19 4.53 -36.92 16.49
C PRO A 19 3.81 -35.68 17.02
N LEU A 20 2.70 -35.30 16.38
CA LEU A 20 1.94 -34.08 16.70
C LEU A 20 1.39 -34.07 18.13
N GLU A 21 1.09 -35.25 18.67
CA GLU A 21 0.56 -35.41 20.03
C GLU A 21 1.56 -34.95 21.11
N ALA A 22 2.87 -35.01 20.83
CA ALA A 22 3.93 -34.58 21.75
C ALA A 22 4.25 -33.07 21.67
N LEU A 23 3.72 -32.34 20.69
CA LEU A 23 3.86 -30.89 20.56
C LEU A 23 2.83 -30.12 21.40
N ALA A 24 1.72 -30.76 21.75
CA ALA A 24 0.61 -30.12 22.47
C ALA A 24 0.92 -29.83 23.95
N GLU A 25 1.86 -30.55 24.57
CA GLU A 25 2.18 -30.42 26.00
C GLU A 25 3.26 -29.35 26.31
N ILE A 26 3.89 -28.74 25.28
CA ILE A 26 4.95 -27.71 25.44
C ILE A 26 4.49 -26.32 24.97
N LEU A 27 3.24 -26.19 24.52
CA LEU A 27 2.68 -24.89 24.15
C LEU A 27 2.07 -24.21 25.38
N ASP A 28 2.94 -23.67 26.24
CA ASP A 28 2.56 -22.45 26.96
C ASP A 28 2.12 -21.44 25.88
N PRO A 29 0.92 -20.84 25.97
CA PRO A 29 0.44 -19.95 24.92
C PRO A 29 1.43 -18.79 24.78
N ALA A 30 2.14 -18.77 23.66
CA ALA A 30 3.07 -17.69 23.36
C ALA A 30 2.30 -16.36 23.44
N PRO A 31 2.83 -15.33 24.15
CA PRO A 31 2.17 -14.05 24.23
C PRO A 31 1.96 -13.52 22.81
N ALA A 32 0.74 -13.05 22.53
CA ALA A 32 0.33 -12.59 21.21
C ALA A 32 1.41 -11.68 20.61
N PRO A 33 1.88 -11.95 19.38
CA PRO A 33 2.92 -11.13 18.77
C PRO A 33 2.42 -9.69 18.72
N GLN A 34 3.12 -8.79 19.40
CA GLN A 34 2.81 -7.37 19.32
C GLN A 34 2.98 -6.95 17.85
N PRO A 35 2.01 -6.22 17.27
CA PRO A 35 2.15 -5.76 15.89
C PRO A 35 3.40 -4.90 15.79
N ILE A 36 4.39 -5.39 15.03
CA ILE A 36 5.57 -4.59 14.67
C ILE A 36 5.07 -3.52 13.72
N VAL A 37 4.73 -2.35 14.26
CA VAL A 37 4.44 -1.17 13.45
C VAL A 37 5.78 -0.67 12.92
N PRO A 38 6.00 -0.64 11.59
CA PRO A 38 7.22 -0.08 11.05
C PRO A 38 7.33 1.38 11.52
N ALA A 39 8.40 1.70 12.23
CA ALA A 39 8.72 3.08 12.58
C ALA A 39 9.13 3.83 11.30
N ILE A 40 8.13 4.34 10.57
CA ILE A 40 8.37 5.20 9.41
C ILE A 40 8.88 6.53 9.97
N THR A 41 10.19 6.69 10.06
CA THR A 41 10.80 7.99 10.36
C THR A 41 10.43 8.95 9.22
N PRO A 42 9.70 10.05 9.49
CA PRO A 42 9.32 10.98 8.44
C PRO A 42 10.58 11.72 7.97
N SER A 43 11.16 11.28 6.85
CA SER A 43 12.18 12.04 6.15
C SER A 43 11.55 13.32 5.59
N SER A 44 11.93 14.47 6.17
CA SER A 44 11.45 15.81 5.79
C SER A 44 11.94 16.27 4.40
N SER A 45 12.79 15.49 3.73
CA SER A 45 13.54 15.95 2.55
C SER A 45 12.76 15.83 1.23
N ARG A 46 11.88 14.84 1.10
CA ARG A 46 11.10 14.69 -0.13
C ARG A 46 9.78 15.43 0.07
N ARG A 47 9.63 16.63 -0.53
CA ARG A 47 8.30 17.22 -0.77
C ARG A 47 7.44 16.13 -1.39
N ARG A 48 6.62 15.44 -0.58
CA ARG A 48 5.69 14.42 -1.07
C ARG A 48 4.71 15.18 -1.93
N SER A 49 4.92 15.16 -3.25
CA SER A 49 3.96 15.77 -4.17
C SER A 49 2.60 15.15 -3.87
N ALA A 50 1.63 15.95 -3.45
CA ALA A 50 0.27 15.47 -3.15
C ALA A 50 -0.38 14.77 -4.35
N ILE A 51 0.18 14.96 -5.55
CA ILE A 51 -0.21 14.31 -6.82
C ILE A 51 -0.12 12.78 -6.72
N GLY A 52 0.97 12.22 -6.19
CA GLY A 52 1.18 10.76 -6.18
C GLY A 52 0.09 9.99 -5.42
N PRO A 53 -0.21 10.36 -4.17
CA PRO A 53 -1.32 9.78 -3.41
C PRO A 53 -2.68 9.95 -4.10
N ARG A 54 -2.97 11.11 -4.69
CA ARG A 54 -4.24 11.36 -5.40
C ARG A 54 -4.39 10.49 -6.66
N LEU A 55 -3.30 10.29 -7.41
CA LEU A 55 -3.30 9.41 -8.58
C LEU A 55 -3.47 7.93 -8.17
N GLY A 56 -2.85 7.53 -7.06
CA GLY A 56 -3.02 6.21 -6.45
C GLY A 56 -4.46 5.97 -6.02
N PHE A 57 -5.09 6.96 -5.38
CA PHE A 57 -6.51 6.92 -5.02
C PHE A 57 -7.42 6.71 -6.23
N VAL A 58 -7.29 7.51 -7.30
CA VAL A 58 -8.13 7.39 -8.51
C VAL A 58 -8.03 5.99 -9.13
N ARG A 59 -6.84 5.40 -9.16
CA ARG A 59 -6.66 4.03 -9.67
C ARG A 59 -7.31 2.99 -8.78
N ALA A 60 -7.15 3.11 -7.46
CA ALA A 60 -7.75 2.18 -6.52
C ALA A 60 -9.29 2.28 -6.50
N ALA A 61 -9.83 3.48 -6.70
CA ALA A 61 -11.27 3.73 -6.70
C ALA A 61 -11.99 2.90 -7.77
N GLY A 62 -11.45 2.79 -9.00
CA GLY A 62 -12.09 2.00 -10.06
C GLY A 62 -12.16 0.50 -9.75
N PHE A 63 -11.18 -0.06 -9.04
CA PHE A 63 -11.25 -1.44 -8.55
C PHE A 63 -12.36 -1.60 -7.52
N TRP A 64 -12.42 -0.70 -6.53
CA TRP A 64 -13.39 -0.78 -5.45
C TRP A 64 -14.82 -0.47 -5.89
N GLU A 65 -15.01 0.41 -6.87
CA GLU A 65 -16.30 0.64 -7.53
C GLU A 65 -16.85 -0.66 -8.12
N GLN A 66 -16.03 -1.42 -8.85
CA GLN A 66 -16.42 -2.71 -9.42
C GLN A 66 -16.76 -3.73 -8.34
N VAL A 67 -15.96 -3.79 -7.27
CA VAL A 67 -16.20 -4.69 -6.14
C VAL A 67 -17.54 -4.34 -5.46
N MET A 68 -17.76 -3.07 -5.15
CA MET A 68 -18.99 -2.58 -4.51
C MET A 68 -20.22 -2.87 -5.38
N GLY A 69 -20.13 -2.61 -6.69
CA GLY A 69 -21.20 -2.98 -7.64
C GLY A 69 -21.49 -4.47 -7.66
N ALA A 70 -20.45 -5.32 -7.61
CA ALA A 70 -20.61 -6.77 -7.63
C ALA A 70 -21.24 -7.35 -6.35
N ILE A 71 -21.05 -6.70 -5.20
CA ILE A 71 -21.66 -7.11 -3.92
C ILE A 71 -23.03 -6.48 -3.67
N GLY A 72 -23.55 -5.68 -4.61
CA GLY A 72 -24.86 -5.03 -4.52
C GLY A 72 -24.86 -3.66 -3.85
N GLU A 73 -23.69 -3.12 -3.50
CA GLU A 73 -23.52 -1.79 -2.89
C GLU A 73 -23.44 -0.69 -3.97
N ALA A 74 -24.53 -0.54 -4.74
CA ALA A 74 -24.55 0.35 -5.91
C ALA A 74 -24.40 1.83 -5.55
N GLU A 75 -24.98 2.29 -4.45
CA GLU A 75 -24.89 3.68 -4.00
C GLU A 75 -23.44 4.03 -3.60
N LEU A 76 -22.80 3.16 -2.83
CA LEU A 76 -21.40 3.32 -2.43
C LEU A 76 -20.44 3.31 -3.63
N ALA A 77 -20.71 2.46 -4.62
CA ALA A 77 -19.95 2.42 -5.87
C ALA A 77 -20.07 3.75 -6.64
N MET A 78 -21.28 4.29 -6.75
CA MET A 78 -21.53 5.58 -7.41
C MET A 78 -20.84 6.74 -6.68
N GLU A 79 -20.96 6.81 -5.36
CA GLU A 79 -20.29 7.84 -4.55
C GLU A 79 -18.77 7.79 -4.75
N LEU A 80 -18.18 6.59 -4.73
CA LEU A 80 -16.75 6.41 -4.94
C LEU A 80 -16.33 6.85 -6.35
N ALA A 81 -17.13 6.53 -7.37
CA ALA A 81 -16.89 6.95 -8.75
C ALA A 81 -16.94 8.49 -8.89
N GLU A 82 -17.91 9.14 -8.26
CA GLU A 82 -18.04 10.61 -8.26
C GLU A 82 -16.84 11.30 -7.60
N VAL A 83 -16.41 10.79 -6.43
CA VAL A 83 -15.24 11.33 -5.74
C VAL A 83 -13.97 11.14 -6.58
N ALA A 84 -13.79 9.96 -7.19
CA ALA A 84 -12.66 9.69 -8.06
C ALA A 84 -12.65 10.62 -9.30
N ALA A 85 -13.82 10.85 -9.91
CA ALA A 85 -13.97 11.76 -11.04
C ALA A 85 -13.60 13.21 -10.67
N ARG A 86 -14.04 13.67 -9.49
CA ARG A 86 -13.69 15.00 -8.97
C ARG A 86 -12.17 15.15 -8.79
N VAL A 87 -11.54 14.20 -8.11
CA VAL A 87 -10.08 14.21 -7.89
C VAL A 87 -9.31 14.18 -9.21
N LEU A 88 -9.77 13.40 -10.19
CA LEU A 88 -9.17 13.36 -11.52
C LEU A 88 -9.32 14.71 -12.25
N GLY A 89 -10.48 15.36 -12.13
CA GLY A 89 -10.72 16.70 -12.68
C GLY A 89 -9.75 17.73 -12.11
N GLU A 90 -9.58 17.75 -10.78
CA GLU A 90 -8.64 18.65 -10.11
C GLU A 90 -7.19 18.41 -10.56
N LEU A 91 -6.77 17.14 -10.69
CA LEU A 91 -5.43 16.79 -11.19
C LEU A 91 -5.19 17.29 -12.62
N ARG A 92 -6.19 17.14 -13.50
CA ARG A 92 -6.11 17.65 -14.88
C ARG A 92 -6.02 19.17 -14.91
N TYR A 93 -6.77 19.85 -14.05
CA TYR A 93 -6.72 21.30 -13.93
C TYR A 93 -5.34 21.77 -13.44
N ASP A 94 -4.81 21.16 -12.38
CA ASP A 94 -3.49 21.45 -11.84
C ASP A 94 -2.39 21.25 -12.89
N GLU A 95 -2.49 20.19 -13.69
CA GLU A 95 -1.57 19.93 -14.80
C GLU A 95 -1.67 21.00 -15.90
N ALA A 96 -2.88 21.33 -16.34
CA ALA A 96 -3.13 22.34 -17.37
C ALA A 96 -2.59 23.72 -16.94
N ARG A 97 -2.87 24.10 -15.69
CA ARG A 97 -2.33 25.32 -15.08
C ARG A 97 -0.80 25.31 -15.05
N GLY A 98 -0.20 24.20 -14.61
CA GLY A 98 1.24 24.04 -14.59
C GLY A 98 1.88 24.14 -15.98
N ARG A 99 1.23 23.63 -17.03
CA ARG A 99 1.69 23.78 -18.42
C ARG A 99 1.61 25.24 -18.86
N ALA A 100 0.48 25.93 -18.60
CA ALA A 100 0.30 27.33 -18.95
C ALA A 100 1.34 28.23 -18.28
N ASP A 101 1.63 28.01 -16.99
CA ASP A 101 2.64 28.76 -16.26
C ASP A 101 4.05 28.56 -16.84
N ARG A 102 4.40 27.33 -17.24
CA ARG A 102 5.68 27.05 -17.92
C ARG A 102 5.79 27.76 -19.26
N HIS A 103 4.72 27.74 -20.07
CA HIS A 103 4.69 28.45 -21.34
C HIS A 103 4.84 29.96 -21.15
N LYS A 104 4.14 30.53 -20.17
CA LYS A 104 4.26 31.97 -19.85
C LYS A 104 5.68 32.34 -19.46
N ARG A 105 6.34 31.56 -18.60
CA ARG A 105 7.74 31.82 -18.19
C ARG A 105 8.70 31.71 -19.38
N ALA A 106 8.56 30.68 -20.21
CA ALA A 106 9.39 30.52 -21.41
C ALA A 106 9.25 31.72 -22.37
N LEU A 107 8.04 32.24 -22.56
CA LEU A 107 7.82 33.44 -23.37
C LEU A 107 8.51 34.67 -22.76
N LEU A 108 8.36 34.90 -21.45
CA LEU A 108 9.02 36.01 -20.76
C LEU A 108 10.55 35.93 -20.86
N GLU A 109 11.13 34.74 -20.66
CA GLU A 109 12.57 34.50 -20.79
C GLU A 109 13.06 34.77 -22.22
N SER A 110 12.31 34.33 -23.24
CA SER A 110 12.67 34.59 -24.65
C SER A 110 12.54 36.06 -25.04
N SER A 111 11.61 36.81 -24.44
CA SER A 111 11.43 38.24 -24.71
C SER A 111 12.46 39.12 -24.00
N GLY A 112 13.07 38.64 -22.91
CA GLY A 112 14.09 39.36 -22.14
C GLY A 112 15.51 39.23 -22.67
N GLN A 113 15.80 38.27 -23.57
CA GLN A 113 17.11 38.07 -24.19
C GLN A 113 17.32 38.89 -25.48
N GLY A 114 16.35 39.72 -25.87
CA GLY A 114 16.38 40.53 -27.10
C GLY A 114 16.47 42.04 -26.88
N SER A 115 16.85 42.51 -25.68
CA SER A 115 17.08 43.94 -25.39
C SER A 115 18.55 44.21 -25.05
#